data_AF-A0A2K2UBN5-F1
#
_entry.id   AF-A0A2K2UBN5-F1
#
_cell.length_a   1.000
_cell.length_b   1.000
_cell.length_c   1.000
_cell.angle_alpha   90.00
_cell.angle_beta   90.00
_cell.angle_gamma   90.00
#
_symmetry.space_group_name_H-M   'P 1'
#
loop_
_entity.id
_entity.type
_entity.pdbx_description
1 polymer ?
#
loop_
_entity_poly.entity_id
_entity_poly.type
_entity_poly.pdbx_seq_one_letter_code
_entity_poly.pdbx_strand_id
1 'polypeptide(L)' 'MPLLDPVEVVPERLRAFTSCPRCSDPNAGVHFFLDDYRFEGTWSDPVRYVPMLSRFACVLTPD' A
#
# COMPACT_ATOMS: atom_id res chain seq x y z
N MET A 1 11.93 -11.47 6.09
CA MET A 1 10.62 -10.87 5.77
C MET A 1 10.08 -10.23 7.04
N PRO A 2 9.67 -8.95 7.03
CA PRO A 2 9.00 -8.35 8.19
C PRO A 2 7.68 -9.06 8.46
N LEU A 3 7.32 -9.22 9.72
CA LEU A 3 6.01 -9.70 10.13
C LEU A 3 5.04 -8.52 10.12
N LEU A 4 3.91 -8.69 9.45
CA LEU A 4 2.81 -7.73 9.45
C LEU A 4 1.74 -8.23 10.41
N ASP A 5 1.35 -7.39 11.36
CA ASP A 5 0.18 -7.67 12.16
C ASP A 5 -1.08 -7.51 11.30
N PRO A 6 -2.10 -8.37 11.49
CA PRO A 6 -3.38 -8.18 10.83
C PRO A 6 -4.02 -6.87 11.32
N VAL A 7 -4.53 -6.10 10.38
CA VAL A 7 -5.18 -4.82 10.64
C VAL A 7 -6.59 -4.85 10.06
N GLU A 8 -7.59 -4.63 10.89
CA GLU A 8 -8.97 -4.44 10.46
C GLU A 8 -9.23 -2.96 10.17
N VAL A 9 -9.09 -2.58 8.90
CA VAL A 9 -9.40 -1.23 8.41
C VAL A 9 -10.27 -1.35 7.17
N VAL A 10 -11.37 -0.59 7.13
CA VAL A 10 -12.21 -0.46 5.95
C VAL A 10 -11.91 0.90 5.31
N PRO A 11 -11.18 0.96 4.19
CA PRO A 11 -10.90 2.22 3.51
C PRO A 11 -12.16 2.75 2.82
N GLU A 12 -12.29 4.08 2.71
CA GLU A 12 -13.41 4.68 1.96
C GLU A 12 -13.33 4.37 0.46
N ARG A 13 -12.10 4.25 -0.06
CA ARG A 13 -11.81 3.99 -1.48
C ARG A 13 -10.51 3.22 -1.63
N LEU A 14 -10.42 2.42 -2.68
CA LEU A 14 -9.18 1.76 -3.07
C LEU A 14 -8.50 2.51 -4.23
N ARG A 15 -7.18 2.58 -4.17
CA ARG A 15 -6.31 3.23 -5.16
C ARG A 15 -5.17 2.29 -5.56
N ALA A 16 -4.87 2.25 -6.85
CA ALA A 16 -3.71 1.52 -7.33
C ALA A 16 -2.42 2.19 -6.87
N PHE A 17 -1.40 1.40 -6.54
CA PHE A 17 -0.08 1.88 -6.11
C PHE A 17 0.51 2.97 -7.03
N THR A 18 0.29 2.85 -8.34
CA THR A 18 0.73 3.83 -9.37
C THR A 18 0.13 5.23 -9.20
N SER A 19 -1.01 5.35 -8.54
CA SER A 19 -1.70 6.62 -8.29
C SER A 19 -1.32 7.27 -6.96
N CYS A 20 -0.66 6.53 -6.06
CA CYS A 20 -0.30 6.99 -4.70
C CYS A 20 0.54 8.28 -4.67
N PRO A 21 1.54 8.49 -5.54
CA PRO A 21 2.35 9.72 -5.50
C PRO A 21 1.55 11.01 -5.71
N ARG A 22 0.41 10.91 -6.41
CA ARG A 22 -0.51 12.02 -6.69
C ARG A 22 -1.70 12.07 -5.75
N CYS A 23 -1.87 11.08 -4.88
CA CYS A 23 -2.97 10.99 -3.94
C CYS A 23 -2.57 11.61 -2.59
N SER A 24 -3.46 12.42 -2.03
CA SER A 24 -3.32 13.03 -0.71
C SER A 24 -4.43 12.63 0.24
N ASP A 25 -5.24 11.64 -0.11
CA ASP A 25 -6.37 11.16 0.68
C ASP A 25 -5.89 10.10 1.69
N PRO A 26 -5.86 10.40 3.00
CA PRO A 26 -5.40 9.47 4.01
C PRO A 26 -6.40 8.35 4.30
N ASN A 27 -7.69 8.52 3.95
CA ASN A 27 -8.72 7.52 4.17
C ASN A 27 -8.78 6.47 3.04
N ALA A 28 -8.01 6.69 1.97
CA ALA A 28 -7.87 5.73 0.89
C ALA A 28 -6.98 4.55 1.29
N GLY A 29 -7.31 3.36 0.79
CA GLY A 29 -6.47 2.17 0.83
C GLY A 29 -5.70 1.98 -0.47
N VAL A 30 -4.53 1.37 -0.40
CA VAL A 30 -3.67 1.07 -1.55
C VAL A 30 -3.77 -0.40 -1.91
N HIS A 31 -3.92 -0.72 -3.19
CA HIS A 31 -3.86 -2.10 -3.69
C HIS A 31 -2.83 -2.24 -4.82
N PHE A 32 -2.30 -3.46 -4.96
CA PHE A 32 -1.35 -3.84 -6.02
C PHE A 32 -1.99 -4.67 -7.15
N PHE A 33 -3.32 -4.80 -7.21
CA PHE A 33 -4.01 -5.67 -8.20
C PHE A 33 -3.69 -5.39 -9.69
N LEU A 34 -3.26 -4.18 -10.04
CA LEU A 34 -2.89 -3.83 -11.43
C LEU A 34 -1.38 -4.01 -11.69
N ASP A 35 -0.58 -4.12 -10.64
CA ASP A 35 0.88 -4.04 -10.66
C ASP A 35 1.46 -4.94 -9.54
N ASP A 36 1.14 -6.23 -9.55
CA ASP A 36 1.56 -7.22 -8.55
C ASP A 36 3.08 -7.30 -8.39
N TYR A 37 3.82 -7.24 -9.51
CA TYR A 37 5.29 -7.20 -9.52
C TYR A 37 5.88 -6.00 -8.76
N ARG A 38 5.13 -4.89 -8.60
CA ARG A 38 5.60 -3.72 -7.83
C ARG A 38 5.54 -3.96 -6.33
N PHE A 39 4.74 -4.93 -5.90
CA PHE A 39 4.78 -5.37 -4.51
C PHE A 39 6.14 -5.97 -4.19
N GLU A 40 6.74 -6.79 -5.06
CA GLU A 40 8.10 -7.32 -4.88
C GLU A 40 9.14 -6.20 -4.73
N GLY A 41 9.03 -5.15 -5.54
CA GLY A 41 9.89 -3.96 -5.43
C GLY A 41 9.71 -3.21 -4.11
N THR A 42 8.46 -3.12 -3.63
CA THR A 42 8.13 -2.51 -2.34
C THR A 42 8.66 -3.35 -1.17
N TRP A 43 8.57 -4.67 -1.29
CA TRP A 43 8.98 -5.64 -0.28
C TRP A 43 10.49 -5.82 -0.19
N SER A 44 11.21 -5.61 -1.30
CA SER A 44 12.67 -5.65 -1.35
C SER A 44 13.33 -4.39 -0.76
N ASP A 45 12.64 -3.25 -0.75
CA ASP A 45 13.12 -1.98 -0.14
C ASP A 45 12.03 -1.29 0.70
N PRO A 46 11.60 -1.89 1.82
CA PRO A 46 10.51 -1.34 2.63
C PRO A 46 10.87 0.01 3.25
N VAL A 47 12.16 0.27 3.52
CA VAL A 47 12.63 1.53 4.12
C VAL A 47 12.26 2.73 3.23
N ARG A 48 12.33 2.55 1.91
CA ARG A 48 11.98 3.59 0.94
C ARG A 48 10.47 3.78 0.80
N TYR A 49 9.70 2.69 0.75
CA TYR A 49 8.29 2.75 0.36
C TYR A 49 7.31 2.85 1.53
N VAL A 50 7.64 2.29 2.71
CA VAL A 50 6.77 2.35 3.90
C VAL A 50 6.42 3.78 4.29
N PRO A 51 7.34 4.77 4.34
CA PRO A 51 6.99 6.15 4.72
C PRO A 51 5.92 6.78 3.81
N MET A 52 5.92 6.44 2.52
CA MET A 52 4.90 6.89 1.58
C MET A 52 3.57 6.15 1.81
N LEU A 53 3.64 4.84 2.04
CA LEU A 53 2.48 3.97 2.22
C LEU A 53 1.76 4.20 3.55
N SER A 54 2.50 4.58 4.61
CA SER A 54 1.96 4.93 5.93
C SER A 54 1.07 6.17 5.93
N ARG A 55 0.99 6.89 4.82
CA ARG A 55 0.08 8.03 4.64
C ARG A 55 -1.36 7.60 4.34
N PHE A 56 -1.58 6.34 4.00
CA PHE A 56 -2.86 5.76 3.61
C PHE A 56 -3.44 4.91 4.76
N ALA A 57 -4.75 4.70 4.75
CA ALA A 57 -5.44 3.97 5.81
C ALA A 57 -5.03 2.50 5.89
N CYS A 58 -4.80 1.86 4.74
CA CYS A 58 -4.33 0.48 4.65
C CYS A 58 -3.64 0.21 3.32
N VAL A 59 -2.87 -0.88 3.28
CA VAL A 59 -2.23 -1.40 2.07
C VAL A 59 -2.57 -2.88 1.96
N LEU A 60 -3.16 -3.27 0.83
CA LEU A 60 -3.47 -4.65 0.53
C LEU A 60 -2.27 -5.27 -0.16
N THR A 61 -1.78 -6.40 0.35
CA THR A 61 -0.84 -7.23 -0.39
C THR A 61 -1.59 -7.93 -1.53
N PRO A 62 -0.95 -8.18 -2.69
CA PRO A 62 -1.48 -9.14 -3.65
C PRO A 62 -1.58 -10.51 -2.97
N ASP A 63 -2.51 -11.34 -3.44
CA ASP A 63 -2.67 -12.74 -2.99
C ASP A 63 -1.41 -13.57 -3.33
#